data_AF-A0A1F9Y8Y5-F1
#
_entry.id   AF-A0A1F9Y8Y5-F1
#
_cell.length_a   1.000
_cell.length_b   1.000
_cell.length_c   1.000
_cell.angle_alpha   90.00
_cell.angle_beta   90.00
_cell.angle_gamma   90.00
#
_symmetry.space_group_name_H-M   'P 1'
#
loop_
_entity.id
_entity.type
_entity.pdbx_description
1 polymer ?
#
loop_
_entity_poly.entity_id
_entity_poly.type
_entity_poly.pdbx_seq_one_letter_code
_entity_poly.pdbx_strand_id
1 'polypeptide(L)'
;MKLNDKAKDFLKCLPVSREYGFADLSVLTHAWHESGGFVKIIGLNNYWGIKTPSQSVWNGLVAEVSTHEYEPMLGQETNAQALMRIIKKYGVNNATIIADGKHWKVFLPQKFRDWPTCEQALLWYCDFIKRLYPLAFGNRMNPVKYFSGLVEGKLKYATDPRYVKKLTELYEYLRPAL
;
A
#
# COMPACT_ATOMS: atom_id res chain seq x y z
N MET A 1 -12.76 19.70 -5.98
CA MET A 1 -12.35 18.89 -4.81
C MET A 1 -11.28 19.66 -4.04
N LYS A 2 -11.27 19.64 -2.71
CA LYS A 2 -10.20 20.26 -1.92
C LYS A 2 -9.16 19.20 -1.52
N LEU A 3 -7.93 19.36 -1.97
CA LEU A 3 -6.80 18.51 -1.53
C LEU A 3 -6.50 18.77 -0.04
N ASN A 4 -6.26 17.71 0.72
CA ASN A 4 -5.76 17.84 2.09
C ASN A 4 -4.27 18.23 2.10
N ASP A 5 -3.75 18.63 3.26
CA ASP A 5 -2.39 19.17 3.34
C ASP A 5 -1.33 18.12 2.99
N LYS A 6 -1.56 16.84 3.32
CA LYS A 6 -0.67 15.74 2.91
C LYS A 6 -0.61 15.55 1.39
N ALA A 7 -1.75 15.66 0.70
CA ALA A 7 -1.78 15.63 -0.75
C ALA A 7 -1.03 16.83 -1.34
N LYS A 8 -1.19 18.03 -0.78
CA LYS A 8 -0.43 19.22 -1.23
C LYS A 8 1.07 19.06 -1.01
N ASP A 9 1.48 18.48 0.11
CA ASP A 9 2.90 18.19 0.37
C ASP A 9 3.43 17.16 -0.63
N PHE A 10 2.67 16.11 -0.92
CA PHE A 10 3.03 15.12 -1.93
C PHE A 10 3.24 15.74 -3.32
N LEU A 11 2.38 16.71 -3.72
CA LEU A 11 2.52 17.42 -4.99
C LEU A 11 3.88 18.12 -5.14
N LYS A 12 4.46 18.63 -4.05
CA LYS A 12 5.78 19.30 -4.08
C LYS A 12 6.91 18.33 -4.44
N CYS A 13 6.74 17.05 -4.17
CA CYS A 13 7.74 16.01 -4.43
C CYS A 13 7.67 15.43 -5.84
N LEU A 14 6.56 15.65 -6.57
CA LEU A 14 6.35 15.08 -7.91
C LEU A 14 7.46 15.33 -8.94
N PRO A 15 8.26 16.42 -8.89
CA PRO A 15 9.44 16.56 -9.74
C PRO A 15 10.36 15.33 -9.76
N VAL A 16 10.52 14.61 -8.64
CA VAL A 16 11.31 13.37 -8.60
C VAL A 16 10.75 12.30 -9.55
N SER A 17 9.42 12.15 -9.63
CA SER A 17 8.81 11.19 -10.55
C SER A 17 8.89 11.61 -12.02
N ARG A 18 8.96 12.93 -12.28
CA ARG A 18 9.14 13.48 -13.63
C ARG A 18 10.53 13.17 -14.19
N GLU A 19 11.56 13.11 -13.35
CA GLU A 19 12.91 12.67 -13.76
C GLU A 19 12.90 11.22 -14.27
N TYR A 20 12.00 10.38 -13.77
CA TYR A 20 11.76 9.03 -14.28
C TYR A 20 10.81 9.01 -15.48
N GLY A 21 10.25 10.15 -15.87
CA GLY A 21 9.32 10.30 -16.98
C GLY A 21 7.92 9.80 -16.68
N PHE A 22 7.46 9.81 -15.42
CA PHE A 22 6.07 9.52 -15.08
C PHE A 22 5.16 10.72 -15.34
N ALA A 23 3.89 10.43 -15.67
CA ALA A 23 2.84 11.44 -15.58
C ALA A 23 2.45 11.66 -14.12
N ASP A 24 2.63 12.88 -13.63
CA ASP A 24 2.30 13.33 -12.26
C ASP A 24 0.97 12.81 -11.74
N LEU A 25 -0.10 13.03 -12.51
CA LEU A 25 -1.44 12.65 -12.11
C LEU A 25 -1.60 11.14 -11.97
N SER A 26 -0.85 10.32 -12.71
CA SER A 26 -0.86 8.86 -12.55
C SER A 26 -0.23 8.45 -11.21
N VAL A 27 0.88 9.08 -10.83
CA VAL A 27 1.58 8.82 -9.57
C VAL A 27 0.75 9.31 -8.37
N LEU A 28 0.18 10.51 -8.46
CA LEU A 28 -0.75 11.03 -7.46
C LEU A 28 -1.97 10.12 -7.31
N THR A 29 -2.60 9.71 -8.40
CA THR A 29 -3.77 8.84 -8.38
C THR A 29 -3.47 7.52 -7.66
N HIS A 30 -2.33 6.91 -7.95
CA HIS A 30 -1.93 5.67 -7.32
C HIS A 30 -1.67 5.87 -5.81
N ALA A 31 -0.91 6.90 -5.43
CA ALA A 31 -0.68 7.23 -4.02
C ALA A 31 -1.99 7.57 -3.28
N TRP A 32 -2.91 8.30 -3.92
CA TRP A 32 -4.22 8.63 -3.37
C TRP A 32 -5.06 7.38 -3.13
N HIS A 33 -5.07 6.44 -4.07
CA HIS A 33 -5.82 5.20 -3.93
C HIS A 33 -5.33 4.38 -2.74
N GLU A 34 -4.02 4.11 -2.69
CA GLU A 34 -3.41 3.24 -1.67
C GLU A 34 -3.45 3.85 -0.26
N SER A 35 -3.33 5.17 -0.15
CA SER A 35 -3.38 5.88 1.14
C SER A 35 -4.79 6.29 1.60
N GLY A 36 -5.84 5.89 0.88
CA GLY A 36 -7.21 6.28 1.18
C GLY A 36 -7.40 7.81 1.15
N GLY A 37 -6.87 8.45 0.11
CA GLY A 37 -6.86 9.90 -0.08
C GLY A 37 -5.93 10.63 0.88
N PHE A 38 -4.75 10.06 1.16
CA PHE A 38 -3.76 10.59 2.10
C PHE A 38 -4.23 10.66 3.57
N VAL A 39 -5.34 9.99 3.91
CA VAL A 39 -5.87 9.91 5.29
C VAL A 39 -5.26 8.73 6.06
N LYS A 40 -4.87 7.66 5.36
CA LYS A 40 -4.38 6.40 5.93
C LYS A 40 -2.94 6.13 5.51
N ILE A 41 -2.08 7.14 5.55
CA ILE A 41 -0.65 6.98 5.29
C ILE A 41 -0.04 6.15 6.41
N ILE A 42 0.75 5.13 6.04
CA ILE A 42 1.48 4.33 7.01
C ILE A 42 2.80 5.03 7.34
N GLY A 43 3.10 5.19 8.62
CA GLY A 43 4.30 5.93 9.04
C GLY A 43 4.25 7.40 8.61
N LEU A 44 5.41 7.93 8.22
CA LEU A 44 5.60 9.31 7.78
C LEU A 44 5.25 9.49 6.30
N ASN A 45 5.81 8.63 5.43
CA ASN A 45 5.78 8.82 3.98
C ASN A 45 5.55 7.53 3.18
N ASN A 46 4.96 6.47 3.77
CA ASN A 46 4.57 5.27 3.02
C ASN A 46 3.15 5.40 2.44
N TYR A 47 3.06 6.09 1.30
CA TYR A 47 1.80 6.34 0.61
C TYR A 47 1.19 5.10 -0.06
N TRP A 48 1.98 4.04 -0.26
CA TRP A 48 1.61 2.85 -1.03
C TRP A 48 1.49 1.57 -0.19
N GLY A 49 1.59 1.67 1.14
CA GLY A 49 1.49 0.52 2.04
C GLY A 49 2.53 -0.58 1.79
N ILE A 50 3.75 -0.20 1.42
CA ILE A 50 4.82 -1.16 1.08
C ILE A 50 5.32 -1.88 2.33
N LYS A 51 5.13 -3.20 2.39
CA LYS A 51 5.65 -4.06 3.46
C LYS A 51 7.17 -4.21 3.39
N THR A 52 7.80 -4.49 4.53
CA THR A 52 9.20 -4.89 4.59
C THR A 52 9.34 -6.38 4.23
N PRO A 53 10.16 -6.79 3.25
CA PRO A 53 10.34 -8.20 2.89
C PRO A 53 11.07 -9.00 3.99
N SER A 54 12.11 -8.41 4.58
CA SER A 54 12.78 -8.85 5.81
C SER A 54 13.67 -7.72 6.31
N GLN A 55 14.09 -7.76 7.58
CA GLN A 55 14.97 -6.75 8.18
C GLN A 55 16.41 -6.83 7.64
N SER A 56 16.80 -7.96 7.02
CA SER A 56 18.09 -8.10 6.34
C SER A 56 18.14 -7.46 4.96
N VAL A 57 16.99 -7.13 4.36
CA VAL A 57 16.89 -6.53 3.02
C VAL A 57 16.52 -5.04 3.09
N TRP A 58 15.97 -4.58 4.22
CA TRP A 58 15.61 -3.18 4.44
C TRP A 58 16.23 -2.67 5.74
N ASN A 59 17.13 -1.70 5.61
CA ASN A 59 17.82 -1.04 6.73
C ASN A 59 17.30 0.40 6.99
N GLY A 60 16.24 0.83 6.32
CA GLY A 60 15.61 2.14 6.50
C GLY A 60 14.61 2.17 7.66
N LEU A 61 13.87 3.27 7.76
CA LEU A 61 12.81 3.43 8.76
C LEU A 61 11.72 2.37 8.57
N VAL A 62 11.11 1.95 9.69
CA VAL A 62 10.05 0.95 9.73
C VAL A 62 8.90 1.49 10.55
N ALA A 63 7.69 1.41 10.01
CA ALA A 63 6.46 1.63 10.74
C ALA A 63 5.81 0.28 11.06
N GLU A 64 5.41 0.07 12.32
CA GLU A 64 4.64 -1.10 12.72
C GLU A 64 3.16 -0.72 12.78
N VAL A 65 2.34 -1.44 12.01
CA VAL A 65 0.89 -1.23 11.98
C VAL A 65 0.20 -2.57 12.22
N SER A 66 -0.72 -2.60 13.17
CA SER A 66 -1.58 -3.75 13.39
C SER A 66 -2.70 -3.79 12.34
N THR A 67 -2.61 -4.75 11.44
CA THR A 67 -3.73 -5.12 10.55
C THR A 67 -4.66 -6.08 11.28
N HIS A 68 -5.88 -6.29 10.77
CA HIS A 68 -6.79 -7.26 11.36
C HIS A 68 -7.34 -8.24 10.35
N GLU A 69 -7.51 -9.48 10.81
CA GLU A 69 -8.18 -10.58 10.11
C GLU A 69 -9.32 -11.10 10.98
N TYR A 70 -10.33 -11.71 10.37
CA TYR A 70 -11.39 -12.40 11.09
C TYR A 70 -11.21 -13.91 10.94
N GLU A 71 -11.02 -14.60 12.06
CA GLU A 71 -10.96 -16.06 12.12
C GLU A 71 -12.24 -16.63 12.72
N PRO A 72 -12.83 -17.69 12.15
CA PRO A 72 -13.96 -18.35 12.79
C PRO A 72 -13.55 -18.93 14.15
N MET A 73 -14.47 -18.87 15.11
CA MET A 73 -14.36 -19.60 16.37
C MET A 73 -14.63 -21.08 16.12
N LEU A 74 -13.73 -21.94 16.58
CA LEU A 74 -13.84 -23.39 16.41
C LEU A 74 -14.32 -24.05 17.71
N GLY A 75 -15.62 -24.34 17.79
CA GLY A 75 -16.24 -25.01 18.94
C GLY A 75 -16.09 -24.22 20.23
N GLN A 76 -15.69 -24.89 21.31
CA GLN A 76 -15.41 -24.28 22.62
C GLN A 76 -13.91 -24.06 22.84
N GLU A 77 -13.19 -23.56 21.83
CA GLU A 77 -11.77 -23.23 22.01
C GLU A 77 -11.59 -22.04 22.98
N THR A 78 -10.62 -22.17 23.88
CA THR A 78 -10.18 -21.07 24.75
C THR A 78 -9.38 -20.03 23.96
N ASN A 79 -9.25 -18.81 24.50
CA ASN A 79 -8.42 -17.75 23.89
C ASN A 79 -6.98 -18.23 23.62
N ALA A 80 -6.38 -19.00 24.53
CA ALA A 80 -5.03 -19.50 24.38
C ALA A 80 -4.90 -20.50 23.22
N GLN A 81 -5.88 -21.40 23.06
CA GLN A 81 -5.90 -22.36 21.95
C GLN A 81 -6.10 -21.64 20.61
N ALA A 82 -7.03 -20.68 20.54
CA ALA A 82 -7.25 -19.86 19.36
C ALA A 82 -5.98 -19.08 18.99
N LEU A 83 -5.33 -18.44 19.97
CA LEU A 83 -4.11 -17.67 19.76
C LEU A 83 -2.96 -18.57 19.24
N MET A 84 -2.72 -19.75 19.83
CA MET A 84 -1.69 -20.68 19.35
C MET A 84 -1.94 -21.14 17.91
N ARG A 85 -3.19 -21.43 17.56
CA ARG A 85 -3.60 -21.78 16.18
C ARG A 85 -3.32 -20.64 15.22
N ILE A 86 -3.65 -19.41 15.61
CA ILE A 86 -3.43 -18.20 14.83
C ILE A 86 -1.94 -17.90 14.65
N ILE A 87 -1.14 -17.94 15.71
CA ILE A 87 0.32 -17.78 15.66
C ILE A 87 0.92 -18.79 14.67
N LYS A 88 0.49 -20.05 14.75
CA LYS A 88 0.93 -21.10 13.83
C LYS A 88 0.49 -20.85 12.38
N LYS A 89 -0.75 -20.41 12.16
CA LYS A 89 -1.30 -20.14 10.82
C LYS A 89 -0.58 -18.97 10.13
N TYR A 90 -0.35 -17.89 10.87
CA TYR A 90 0.18 -16.64 10.33
C TYR A 90 1.68 -16.46 10.50
N GLY A 91 2.34 -17.31 11.29
CA GLY A 91 3.78 -17.21 11.56
C GLY A 91 4.16 -15.92 12.31
N VAL A 92 3.28 -15.38 13.15
CA VAL A 92 3.52 -14.16 13.93
C VAL A 92 3.48 -14.44 15.41
N ASN A 93 4.51 -14.04 16.16
CA ASN A 93 4.59 -14.34 17.59
C ASN A 93 3.85 -13.32 18.48
N ASN A 94 3.45 -12.18 17.92
CA ASN A 94 2.89 -11.05 18.65
C ASN A 94 1.45 -10.73 18.23
N ALA A 95 0.69 -11.74 17.77
CA ALA A 95 -0.72 -11.56 17.47
C ALA A 95 -1.54 -11.33 18.76
N THR A 96 -2.61 -10.55 18.67
CA THR A 96 -3.62 -10.46 19.72
C THR A 96 -5.00 -10.80 19.14
N ILE A 97 -5.92 -11.27 19.99
CA ILE A 97 -7.27 -11.65 19.56
C ILE A 97 -8.33 -11.01 20.45
N ILE A 98 -9.45 -10.63 19.86
CA ILE A 98 -10.65 -10.16 20.56
C ILE A 98 -11.83 -10.99 20.07
N ALA A 99 -12.64 -11.50 21.00
CA ALA A 99 -13.88 -12.18 20.67
C ALA A 99 -14.92 -11.18 20.13
N ASP A 100 -15.49 -11.47 18.97
CA ASP A 100 -16.56 -10.68 18.32
C ASP A 100 -17.83 -11.54 18.13
N GLY A 101 -18.12 -12.37 19.14
CA GLY A 101 -19.25 -13.30 19.15
C GLY A 101 -19.03 -14.56 18.30
N LYS A 102 -18.95 -14.42 16.97
CA LYS A 102 -18.79 -15.57 16.03
C LYS A 102 -17.36 -15.75 15.50
N HIS A 103 -16.54 -14.72 15.67
CA HIS A 103 -15.19 -14.67 15.13
C HIS A 103 -14.21 -14.19 16.19
N TRP A 104 -12.95 -14.58 16.02
CA TRP A 104 -11.81 -13.90 16.59
C TRP A 104 -11.40 -12.77 15.65
N LYS A 105 -11.46 -11.53 16.13
CA LYS A 105 -10.78 -10.41 15.49
C LYS A 105 -9.31 -10.50 15.87
N VAL A 106 -8.49 -10.90 14.90
CA VAL A 106 -7.06 -11.13 15.06
C VAL A 106 -6.31 -9.89 14.65
N PHE A 107 -5.45 -9.35 15.50
CA PHE A 107 -4.55 -8.25 15.16
C PHE A 107 -3.17 -8.81 14.84
N LEU A 108 -2.73 -8.59 13.62
CA LEU A 108 -1.44 -9.02 13.11
C LEU A 108 -0.53 -7.80 12.97
N PRO A 109 0.53 -7.66 13.79
CA PRO A 109 1.51 -6.61 13.58
C PRO A 109 2.21 -6.87 12.25
N GLN A 110 2.25 -5.84 11.41
CA GLN A 110 2.91 -5.87 10.12
C GLN A 110 3.93 -4.74 10.07
N LYS A 111 5.12 -5.06 9.55
CA LYS A 111 6.20 -4.10 9.34
C LYS A 111 6.11 -3.52 7.94
N PHE A 112 6.06 -2.21 7.87
CA PHE A 112 6.03 -1.44 6.63
C PHE A 112 7.29 -0.60 6.52
N ARG A 113 7.77 -0.42 5.28
CA ARG A 113 8.83 0.55 5.01
C ARG A 113 8.34 1.94 5.37
N ASP A 114 9.25 2.81 5.75
CA ASP A 114 8.96 4.23 5.91
C ASP A 114 10.16 5.06 5.45
N TRP A 115 9.93 6.34 5.21
CA TRP A 115 10.95 7.24 4.70
C TRP A 115 10.96 8.56 5.48
N PRO A 116 12.16 9.10 5.78
CA PRO A 116 12.30 10.42 6.37
C PRO A 116 11.63 11.53 5.56
N THR A 117 11.69 11.46 4.22
CA THR A 117 11.10 12.46 3.33
C THR A 117 10.26 11.84 2.22
N CYS A 118 9.35 12.66 1.69
CA CYS A 118 8.48 12.33 0.58
C CYS A 118 9.27 12.05 -0.72
N GLU A 119 10.35 12.79 -0.97
CA GLU A 119 11.24 12.60 -2.12
C GLU A 119 11.93 11.23 -2.07
N GLN A 120 12.40 10.79 -0.90
CA GLN A 120 13.00 9.46 -0.74
C GLN A 120 11.99 8.34 -0.97
N ALA A 121 10.74 8.52 -0.50
CA ALA A 121 9.66 7.58 -0.78
C ALA A 121 9.34 7.51 -2.29
N LEU A 122 9.28 8.67 -2.95
CA LEU A 122 8.95 8.75 -4.38
C LEU A 122 10.06 8.20 -5.27
N LEU A 123 11.33 8.48 -4.93
CA LEU A 123 12.49 7.90 -5.59
C LEU A 123 12.45 6.37 -5.51
N TRP A 124 12.27 5.84 -4.29
CA TRP A 124 12.18 4.39 -4.07
C TRP A 124 11.02 3.78 -4.86
N TYR A 125 9.85 4.42 -4.85
CA TYR A 125 8.67 3.99 -5.58
C TYR A 125 8.93 3.94 -7.10
N CYS A 126 9.58 4.96 -7.66
CA CYS A 126 9.91 4.99 -9.09
C CYS A 126 10.84 3.84 -9.48
N ASP A 127 11.88 3.58 -8.68
CA ASP A 127 12.78 2.44 -8.87
C ASP A 127 12.08 1.09 -8.71
N PHE A 128 11.17 1.00 -7.74
CA PHE A 128 10.36 -0.18 -7.50
C PHE A 128 9.47 -0.52 -8.70
N ILE A 129 8.74 0.47 -9.23
CA ILE A 129 7.90 0.30 -10.43
C ILE A 129 8.77 -0.04 -11.65
N LYS A 130 9.88 0.67 -11.87
CA LYS A 130 10.81 0.40 -12.98
C LYS A 130 11.34 -1.03 -12.96
N ARG A 131 11.70 -1.54 -11.78
CA ARG A 131 12.31 -2.87 -11.62
C ARG A 131 11.30 -4.00 -11.64
N LEU A 132 10.18 -3.88 -10.93
CA LEU A 132 9.24 -4.98 -10.71
C LEU A 132 8.02 -4.95 -11.61
N TYR A 133 7.67 -3.79 -12.17
CA TYR A 133 6.49 -3.60 -13.02
C TYR A 133 6.88 -2.94 -14.35
N PRO A 134 7.74 -3.58 -15.17
CA PRO A 134 8.27 -2.97 -16.39
C PRO A 134 7.19 -2.62 -17.42
N LEU A 135 6.06 -3.35 -17.46
CA LEU A 135 4.91 -3.01 -18.31
C LEU A 135 4.25 -1.69 -17.87
N ALA A 136 4.08 -1.49 -16.56
CA ALA A 136 3.61 -0.22 -16.02
C ALA A 136 4.62 0.88 -16.34
N PHE A 137 5.90 0.67 -16.04
CA PHE A 137 6.95 1.65 -16.29
C PHE A 137 7.05 2.04 -17.78
N GLY A 138 6.94 1.10 -18.70
CA GLY A 138 6.91 1.38 -20.15
C GLY A 138 5.73 2.25 -20.58
N ASN A 139 4.63 2.21 -19.83
CA ASN A 139 3.40 2.97 -20.09
C ASN A 139 3.18 4.14 -19.13
N ARG A 140 4.17 4.54 -18.33
CA ARG A 140 4.07 5.54 -17.24
C ARG A 140 3.55 6.94 -17.62
N MET A 141 3.44 7.26 -18.91
CA MET A 141 2.84 8.49 -19.43
C MET A 141 1.38 8.33 -19.88
N ASN A 142 0.86 7.10 -19.95
CA ASN A 142 -0.51 6.79 -20.32
C ASN A 142 -1.21 6.15 -19.11
N PRO A 143 -2.13 6.84 -18.41
CA PRO A 143 -2.68 6.38 -17.13
C PRO A 143 -3.37 5.02 -17.23
N VAL A 144 -4.20 4.81 -18.26
CA VAL A 144 -4.93 3.55 -18.44
C VAL A 144 -3.98 2.37 -18.65
N LYS A 145 -2.99 2.52 -19.54
CA LYS A 145 -1.99 1.48 -19.79
C LYS A 145 -1.03 1.31 -18.61
N TYR A 146 -0.70 2.39 -17.91
CA TYR A 146 0.11 2.38 -16.69
C TYR A 146 -0.55 1.51 -15.61
N PHE A 147 -1.83 1.78 -15.29
CA PHE A 147 -2.57 1.02 -14.28
C PHE A 147 -2.79 -0.44 -14.70
N SER A 148 -3.05 -0.70 -15.98
CA SER A 148 -3.15 -2.07 -16.52
C SER A 148 -1.82 -2.82 -16.35
N GLY A 149 -0.70 -2.17 -16.64
CA GLY A 149 0.64 -2.73 -16.48
C GLY A 149 1.02 -3.07 -15.02
N LEU A 150 0.33 -2.52 -14.02
CA LEU A 150 0.53 -2.89 -12.61
C LEU A 150 -0.03 -4.28 -12.27
N VAL A 151 -0.97 -4.82 -13.05
CA VAL A 151 -1.69 -6.07 -12.74
C VAL A 151 -1.58 -7.16 -13.82
N GLU A 152 -1.12 -6.81 -15.02
CA GLU A 152 -0.96 -7.75 -16.15
C GLU A 152 0.38 -8.51 -16.13
N GLY A 153 1.35 -8.06 -15.33
CA GLY A 153 2.67 -8.68 -15.24
C GLY A 153 2.69 -10.00 -14.45
N LYS A 154 3.90 -10.60 -14.39
CA LYS A 154 4.17 -11.77 -13.52
C LYS A 154 3.86 -11.46 -12.05
N LEU A 155 4.23 -10.26 -11.62
CA LEU A 155 3.83 -9.71 -10.34
C LEU A 155 2.58 -8.86 -10.54
N LYS A 156 1.61 -9.04 -9.64
CA LYS A 156 0.38 -8.26 -9.61
C LYS A 156 0.42 -7.35 -8.40
N TYR A 157 0.35 -6.05 -8.62
CA TYR A 157 0.35 -5.06 -7.54
C TYR A 157 -0.89 -5.24 -6.63
N ALA A 158 -2.02 -5.53 -7.25
CA ALA A 158 -3.28 -5.85 -6.58
C ALA A 158 -3.97 -7.04 -7.25
N THR A 159 -4.78 -7.77 -6.48
CA THR A 159 -5.60 -8.90 -6.95
C THR A 159 -7.04 -8.50 -7.27
N ASP A 160 -7.45 -7.27 -6.96
CA ASP A 160 -8.81 -6.79 -7.24
C ASP A 160 -9.04 -6.70 -8.76
N PRO A 161 -10.02 -7.43 -9.33
CA PRO A 161 -10.30 -7.38 -10.77
C PRO A 161 -10.76 -5.99 -11.24
N ARG A 162 -11.22 -5.11 -10.34
CA ARG A 162 -11.63 -3.74 -10.64
C ARG A 162 -10.53 -2.72 -10.39
N TYR A 163 -9.31 -3.14 -10.05
CA TYR A 163 -8.22 -2.23 -9.67
C TYR A 163 -7.95 -1.16 -10.75
N VAL A 164 -7.80 -1.60 -12.00
CA VAL A 164 -7.56 -0.70 -13.16
C VAL A 164 -8.72 0.29 -13.31
N LYS A 165 -9.97 -0.22 -13.29
CA LYS A 165 -11.16 0.62 -13.42
C LYS A 165 -11.23 1.68 -12.32
N LYS A 166 -11.01 1.29 -11.06
CA LYS A 166 -11.02 2.20 -9.90
C LYS A 166 -9.96 3.30 -10.04
N LEU A 167 -8.74 2.96 -10.46
CA LEU A 167 -7.67 3.94 -10.66
C LEU A 167 -7.96 4.86 -11.85
N THR A 168 -8.50 4.36 -12.95
CA THR A 168 -8.90 5.20 -14.10
C THR A 168 -10.03 6.17 -13.73
N GLU A 169 -11.07 5.70 -13.03
CA GLU A 169 -12.16 6.56 -12.55
C GLU A 169 -11.64 7.61 -11.55
N LEU A 170 -10.75 7.22 -10.64
CA LEU A 170 -10.11 8.14 -9.70
C LEU A 170 -9.23 9.16 -10.41
N TYR A 171 -8.48 8.76 -11.44
CA TYR A 171 -7.66 9.66 -12.25
C TYR A 171 -8.53 10.76 -12.90
N GLU A 172 -9.64 10.38 -13.53
CA GLU A 172 -10.57 11.34 -14.15
C GLU A 172 -11.21 12.25 -13.11
N TYR A 173 -11.51 11.73 -11.92
CA TYR A 173 -12.02 12.52 -10.80
C TYR A 173 -10.99 13.55 -10.27
N LEU A 174 -9.71 13.18 -10.20
CA LEU A 174 -8.63 14.04 -9.71
C LEU A 174 -8.16 15.05 -10.77
N ARG A 175 -8.33 14.77 -12.07
CA ARG A 175 -7.82 15.60 -13.16
C ARG A 175 -8.18 17.09 -13.08
N PRO A 176 -9.41 17.51 -12.75
CA PRO A 176 -9.76 18.93 -12.67
C PRO A 176 -9.24 19.64 -11.41
N ALA A 177 -8.61 18.91 -10.48
CA ALA A 177 -8.11 19.45 -9.21
C ALA A 177 -6.63 19.85 -9.24
N LEU A 178 -5.95 19.60 -10.37
CA LEU A 178 -4.57 20.01 -10.66
C LEU A 178 -4.58 21.00 -11.83
#